data_AF-A0A4R8IE29-F1
#
_entry.id   AF-A0A4R8IE29-F1
#
_cell.length_a   1.000
_cell.length_b   1.000
_cell.length_c   1.000
_cell.angle_alpha   90.00
_cell.angle_beta   90.00
_cell.angle_gamma   90.00
#
_symmetry.space_group_name_H-M   'P 1'
#
loop_
_entity.id
_entity.type
_entity.pdbx_description
1 polymer ?
#
loop_
_entity_poly.entity_id
_entity_poly.type
_entity_poly.pdbx_seq_one_letter_code
_entity_poly.pdbx_strand_id
1 'polypeptide(L)' 'MSTFKITQNGKDLKTGLTKQEALGQLFVVVEDFTNNNYVYDNENETIKSPSGQIIAKQGDEYVSAGDDYFEVEEENNEED' A
#
# COMPACT_ATOMS: atom_id res chain seq x y z
N MET A 1 -7.45 -3.34 -20.68
CA MET A 1 -7.61 -3.13 -19.23
C MET A 1 -6.29 -2.60 -18.76
N SER A 2 -6.27 -1.45 -18.09
CA SER A 2 -5.05 -0.99 -17.43
C SER A 2 -4.71 -1.94 -16.29
N THR A 3 -3.43 -2.24 -16.12
CA THR A 3 -2.92 -2.92 -14.94
C THR A 3 -2.32 -1.89 -13.98
N PHE A 4 -2.15 -2.28 -12.73
CA PHE A 4 -1.69 -1.43 -11.64
C PHE A 4 -0.54 -2.10 -10.92
N LYS A 5 0.30 -1.27 -10.32
CA LYS A 5 1.43 -1.68 -9.50
C LYS A 5 1.36 -1.01 -8.14
N ILE A 6 2.03 -1.63 -7.18
CA ILE A 6 2.31 -1.04 -5.86
C ILE A 6 3.78 -0.69 -5.84
N THR A 7 4.11 0.56 -5.53
CA THR A 7 5.49 1.00 -5.36
C THR A 7 5.77 1.33 -3.91
N GLN A 8 7.03 1.17 -3.49
CA GLN A 8 7.57 1.67 -2.23
C GLN A 8 8.77 2.55 -2.55
N ASN A 9 8.72 3.80 -2.11
CA ASN A 9 9.80 4.76 -2.38
C ASN A 9 10.14 4.85 -3.89
N GLY A 10 9.14 4.67 -4.75
CA GLY A 10 9.26 4.71 -6.21
C GLY A 10 9.84 3.43 -6.83
N LYS A 11 10.03 2.38 -6.03
CA LYS A 11 10.43 1.05 -6.51
C LYS A 11 9.23 0.13 -6.57
N ASP A 12 9.09 -0.57 -7.68
CA ASP A 12 8.01 -1.54 -7.88
C ASP A 12 8.14 -2.71 -6.89
N LEU A 13 7.09 -2.95 -6.10
CA LEU A 13 6.97 -4.09 -5.19
C LEU A 13 6.10 -5.20 -5.78
N LYS A 14 4.96 -4.83 -6.38
CA LYS A 14 4.04 -5.73 -7.06
C LYS A 14 3.53 -5.07 -8.34
N THR A 15 3.37 -5.85 -9.39
CA THR A 15 2.99 -5.39 -10.75
C THR A 15 1.92 -6.31 -11.34
N GLY A 16 1.27 -5.90 -12.43
CA GLY A 16 0.28 -6.72 -13.14
C GLY A 16 -1.02 -6.93 -12.37
N LEU A 17 -1.36 -6.07 -11.41
CA LEU A 17 -2.56 -6.20 -10.59
C LEU A 17 -3.75 -5.50 -11.24
N THR A 18 -4.97 -5.95 -10.96
CA THR A 18 -6.13 -5.09 -11.17
C THR A 18 -6.16 -3.98 -10.12
N LYS A 19 -6.88 -2.87 -10.38
CA LYS A 19 -7.01 -1.78 -9.40
C LYS A 19 -7.51 -2.28 -8.03
N GLN A 20 -8.52 -3.15 -8.02
CA GLN A 20 -9.08 -3.68 -6.79
C GLN A 20 -8.09 -4.59 -6.04
N GLU A 21 -7.30 -5.39 -6.76
CA GLU A 21 -6.23 -6.18 -6.16
C GLU A 21 -5.10 -5.31 -5.61
N ALA A 22 -4.68 -4.27 -6.33
CA ALA A 22 -3.65 -3.33 -5.86
C ALA A 22 -4.09 -2.63 -4.57
N LEU A 23 -5.33 -2.16 -4.50
CA LEU A 23 -5.91 -1.56 -3.29
C LEU A 23 -5.98 -2.53 -2.11
N GLY A 24 -6.40 -3.77 -2.35
CA GLY A 24 -6.45 -4.80 -1.31
C GLY A 24 -5.06 -5.25 -0.85
N GLN A 25 -4.09 -5.29 -1.77
CA GLN A 25 -2.73 -5.73 -1.47
C GLN A 25 -1.84 -4.63 -0.91
N LEU A 26 -2.11 -3.34 -1.18
CA LEU A 26 -1.35 -2.22 -0.61
C LEU A 26 -1.34 -2.32 0.91
N PHE A 27 -2.50 -2.59 1.50
CA PHE A 27 -2.66 -2.74 2.93
C PHE A 27 -1.77 -3.84 3.53
N VAL A 28 -1.76 -5.02 2.89
CA VAL A 28 -0.92 -6.16 3.31
C VAL A 28 0.57 -5.85 3.14
N VAL A 29 0.94 -5.17 2.05
CA VAL A 29 2.32 -4.74 1.80
C VAL A 29 2.77 -3.76 2.88
N VAL A 30 1.95 -2.79 3.25
CA VAL A 30 2.29 -1.85 4.33
C VAL A 30 2.47 -2.61 5.66
N GLU A 31 1.62 -3.59 5.96
CA GLU A 31 1.74 -4.43 7.17
C GLU A 31 3.09 -5.17 7.23
N ASP A 32 3.48 -5.84 6.14
CA ASP A 32 4.75 -6.59 6.07
C ASP A 32 6.00 -5.71 6.26
N PHE A 33 5.94 -4.45 5.81
CA PHE A 33 7.08 -3.52 5.83
C PHE A 33 7.13 -2.60 7.06
N THR A 34 6.00 -2.42 7.74
CA THR A 34 5.94 -1.62 8.97
C THR A 34 6.56 -2.39 10.14
N ASN A 35 7.89 -2.30 10.27
CA ASN A 35 8.68 -2.92 11.33
C ASN A 35 8.07 -2.73 12.73
N ASN A 36 7.58 -3.82 13.34
CA ASN A 36 7.28 -4.13 14.76
C ASN A 36 6.58 -3.12 15.68
N ASN A 37 6.38 -1.87 15.27
CA ASN A 37 5.82 -0.80 16.09
C ASN A 37 4.41 -0.41 15.63
N TYR A 38 3.98 -0.86 14.45
CA TYR A 38 2.64 -0.58 13.97
C TYR A 38 1.68 -1.67 14.43
N VAL A 39 0.45 -1.27 14.77
CA VAL A 39 -0.60 -2.15 15.27
C VAL A 39 -1.65 -2.29 14.21
N TYR A 40 -1.89 -3.53 13.78
CA TYR A 40 -3.00 -3.86 12.90
C TYR A 40 -4.32 -3.96 13.70
N ASP A 41 -5.28 -3.11 13.35
CA ASP A 41 -6.64 -3.13 13.87
C ASP A 41 -7.54 -3.88 12.87
N ASN A 42 -7.73 -5.16 13.13
CA ASN A 42 -8.51 -6.05 12.26
C ASN A 42 -10.01 -5.73 12.25
N GLU A 43 -10.54 -5.05 13.28
CA GLU A 43 -11.97 -4.69 13.34
C GLU A 43 -12.29 -3.55 12.36
N ASN A 44 -11.35 -2.61 12.20
CA ASN A 44 -11.53 -1.44 11.35
C ASN A 44 -10.70 -1.50 10.05
N GLU A 45 -9.97 -2.59 9.82
CA GLU A 45 -9.04 -2.78 8.70
C GLU A 45 -8.08 -1.59 8.53
N THR A 46 -7.47 -1.19 9.66
CA THR A 46 -6.54 -0.05 9.72
C THR A 46 -5.20 -0.42 10.33
N ILE A 47 -4.11 0.21 9.87
CA ILE A 47 -2.80 0.14 10.49
C ILE A 47 -2.60 1.41 11.30
N LYS A 48 -2.25 1.29 12.58
CA LYS A 48 -2.02 2.40 13.50
C LYS A 48 -0.56 2.45 13.92
N SER A 49 -0.01 3.64 14.07
CA SER A 49 1.30 3.86 14.71
C SER A 49 1.22 3.62 16.23
N PRO A 50 2.36 3.49 16.95
CA PRO A 50 2.38 3.38 18.41
C PRO A 50 1.67 4.53 19.15
N SER A 51 1.63 5.71 18.54
CA SER A 51 0.95 6.90 19.06
C SER A 51 -0.56 6.89 18.83
N GLY A 52 -1.11 5.85 18.18
CA GLY A 52 -2.53 5.68 17.91
C GLY A 52 -3.03 6.39 16.65
N GLN A 53 -2.15 7.04 15.88
CA GLN A 53 -2.52 7.64 14.59
C GLN A 53 -2.73 6.55 13.54
N ILE A 54 -3.82 6.63 12.77
CA ILE A 54 -4.07 5.76 11.62
C ILE A 54 -3.13 6.16 10.48
N ILE A 55 -2.43 5.17 9.93
CA ILE A 55 -1.39 5.31 8.92
C ILE A 55 -1.86 4.75 7.58
N ALA A 56 -2.65 3.67 7.60
CA ALA A 56 -3.25 3.07 6.43
C ALA A 56 -4.65 2.53 6.72
N LYS A 57 -5.50 2.50 5.70
CA LYS A 57 -6.80 1.82 5.67
C LYS A 57 -6.89 0.96 4.42
N GLN A 58 -7.63 -0.15 4.51
CA GLN A 58 -7.90 -0.95 3.32
C GLN A 58 -8.65 -0.11 2.27
N GLY A 59 -8.18 -0.15 1.03
CA GLY A 59 -8.73 0.66 -0.06
C GLY A 59 -8.04 2.00 -0.29
N ASP A 60 -7.04 2.37 0.53
CA ASP A 60 -6.20 3.53 0.26
C ASP A 60 -5.39 3.30 -1.03
N GLU A 61 -5.26 4.34 -1.85
CA GLU A 61 -4.38 4.35 -3.04
C GLU A 61 -2.95 4.79 -2.69
N TYR A 62 -2.78 5.42 -1.52
CA TYR A 62 -1.51 5.98 -1.06
C TYR A 62 -1.41 5.88 0.45
N VAL A 63 -0.23 5.45 0.94
CA VAL A 63 0.08 5.31 2.36
C VAL A 63 1.48 5.85 2.63
N SER A 64 1.64 6.60 3.72
CA SER A 64 2.96 7.06 4.19
C SER A 64 3.19 6.62 5.62
N ALA A 65 4.23 5.81 5.83
CA ALA A 65 4.55 5.19 7.11
C ALA A 65 6.03 5.43 7.45
N GLY A 66 6.31 6.49 8.20
CA GLY A 66 7.68 6.85 8.57
C GLY A 66 8.48 7.36 7.36
N ASP A 67 9.62 6.73 7.07
CA ASP A 67 10.46 7.04 5.91
C ASP A 67 9.97 6.38 4.61
N ASP A 68 9.01 5.46 4.72
CA ASP A 68 8.45 4.74 3.59
C ASP A 68 7.17 5.40 3.06
N TYR A 69 7.08 5.51 1.74
CA TYR A 69 5.85 5.85 1.03
C TYR A 69 5.45 4.69 0.11
N PHE A 70 4.18 4.33 0.12
CA PHE A 70 3.60 3.30 -0.72
C PHE A 70 2.49 3.90 -1.58
N GLU A 71 2.45 3.56 -2.86
CA GLU A 71 1.48 4.10 -3.81
C GLU A 71 0.98 3.01 -4.77
N VAL A 72 -0.30 3.08 -5.11
CA VAL A 72 -0.89 2.33 -6.23
C VAL A 72 -0.82 3.20 -7.47
N GLU A 73 -0.02 2.78 -8.44
CA GLU A 73 0.18 3.48 -9.70
C GLU A 73 -0.42 2.67 -10.86
N GLU A 74 -0.96 3.36 -11.87
CA GLU A 74 -1.31 2.70 -13.13
C GLU A 74 -0.02 2.31 -13.86
N GLU A 75 0.04 1.07 -14.33
CA GLU A 75 1.13 0.65 -15.20
C GLU A 75 0.92 1.29 -16.56
N ASN A 76 1.70 2.33 -16.83
CA ASN A 76 1.87 2.80 -18.20
C ASN A 76 2.63 1.70 -18.95
N ASN A 77 1.89 0.86 -19.66
CA ASN A 77 2.45 0.21 -20.83
C ASN A 77 2.77 1.36 -21.81
N GLU A 78 4.02 1.81 -21.84
CA GLU A 78 4.52 2.51 -23.01
C GLU A 78 4.29 1.56 -24.20
N GLU A 79 3.17 1.75 -24.91
CA GLU A 79 2.95 1.20 -26.24
C GLU A 79 4.00 1.87 -27.14
N ASP A 80 5.15 1.20 -27.31
CA ASP A 80 6.13 1.47 -28.38
C ASP A 80 5.54 1.01 -29.74
#